data_AF-A0A7S1VQ03-F1
#
_entry.id   AF-A0A7S1VQ03-F1
#
_cell.length_a   1.000
_cell.length_b   1.000
_cell.length_c   1.000
_cell.angle_alpha   90.00
_cell.angle_beta   90.00
_cell.angle_gamma   90.00
#
_symmetry.space_group_name_H-M   'P 1'
#
loop_
_entity.id
_entity.type
_entity.pdbx_description
1 polymer ?
#
loop_
_entity_poly.entity_id
_entity_poly.type
_entity_poly.pdbx_seq_one_letter_code
_entity_poly.pdbx_strand_id
1 'polypeptide(L)'
;KYPDENDYESFLSKHGGSSNAYTDMEDTNYYFSITPFADDEADQEASATSEALEGSLDRLAQFFVAPTFDPSMVEREMQAIDSEYRNALTNDAWRNFQLLKSCANPKHPFTKFGCGNYETLTK
;
A
#
# COMPACT_ATOMS: atom_id res chain seq x y z
N LYS A 1 12.61 -2.22 12.28
CA LYS A 1 13.26 -3.54 12.29
C LYS A 1 13.90 -3.90 10.96
N TYR A 2 13.25 -3.54 9.84
CA TYR A 2 13.71 -3.77 8.47
C TYR A 2 13.96 -2.41 7.79
N PRO A 3 15.19 -1.89 7.76
CA PRO A 3 15.48 -0.55 7.24
C PRO A 3 15.64 -0.49 5.72
N ASP A 4 15.90 -1.64 5.07
CA ASP A 4 16.06 -1.71 3.62
C ASP A 4 14.68 -1.56 2.93
N GLU A 5 14.58 -0.60 2.02
CA GLU A 5 13.33 -0.21 1.34
C GLU A 5 12.55 -1.39 0.74
N ASN A 6 13.27 -2.28 0.06
CA ASN A 6 12.68 -3.40 -0.68
C ASN A 6 12.62 -4.70 0.13
N ASP A 7 12.92 -4.67 1.44
CA ASP A 7 13.00 -5.90 2.24
C ASP A 7 11.67 -6.66 2.26
N TYR A 8 10.55 -5.94 2.41
CA TYR A 8 9.22 -6.54 2.43
C TYR A 8 8.86 -7.20 1.09
N GLU A 9 8.94 -6.46 -0.01
CA GLU A 9 8.62 -6.97 -1.34
C GLU A 9 9.56 -8.10 -1.76
N SER A 10 10.86 -7.97 -1.47
CA SER A 10 11.86 -9.01 -1.76
C SER A 10 11.60 -10.28 -0.97
N PHE A 11 11.19 -10.16 0.30
CA PHE A 11 10.83 -11.31 1.12
C PHE A 11 9.60 -12.03 0.57
N LEU A 12 8.54 -11.28 0.23
CA LEU A 12 7.33 -11.85 -0.37
C LEU A 12 7.66 -12.56 -1.69
N SER A 13 8.38 -11.89 -2.59
CA SER A 13 8.72 -12.44 -3.91
C SER A 13 9.51 -13.75 -3.82
N LYS A 14 10.48 -13.85 -2.89
CA LYS A 14 11.25 -15.08 -2.64
C LYS A 14 10.39 -16.26 -2.19
N HIS A 15 9.23 -16.00 -1.60
CA HIS A 15 8.29 -17.02 -1.12
C HIS A 15 7.02 -17.10 -1.99
N GLY A 16 7.11 -16.67 -3.26
CA GLY A 16 6.00 -16.72 -4.20
C GLY A 16 4.80 -15.88 -3.80
N GLY A 17 5.03 -14.82 -3.02
CA GLY A 17 4.02 -13.91 -2.50
C GLY A 17 3.95 -12.58 -3.24
N SER A 18 2.94 -11.80 -2.90
CA SER A 18 2.74 -10.42 -3.39
C SER A 18 1.93 -9.61 -2.39
N SER A 19 2.01 -8.28 -2.45
CA SER A 19 1.26 -7.36 -1.60
C SER A 19 0.62 -6.25 -2.42
N ASN A 20 -0.40 -5.62 -1.84
CA ASN A 20 -0.96 -4.37 -2.33
C ASN A 20 -1.64 -3.61 -1.19
N ALA A 21 -2.04 -2.37 -1.46
CA ALA A 21 -2.79 -1.54 -0.54
C ALA A 21 -3.72 -0.60 -1.29
N TYR A 22 -4.74 -0.08 -0.61
CA TYR A 22 -5.55 1.02 -1.12
C TYR A 22 -6.02 1.93 0.01
N THR A 23 -6.32 3.18 -0.35
CA THR A 23 -6.93 4.18 0.54
C THR A 23 -8.27 4.60 -0.04
N ASP A 24 -9.32 4.53 0.77
CA ASP A 24 -10.64 5.08 0.47
C ASP A 24 -10.97 6.23 1.45
N MET A 25 -12.20 6.71 1.45
CA MET A 25 -12.63 7.87 2.24
C MET A 25 -12.53 7.66 3.75
N GLU A 26 -12.68 6.42 4.22
CA GLU A 26 -12.75 6.10 5.67
C GLU A 26 -11.74 5.03 6.10
N ASP A 27 -11.10 4.33 5.15
CA ASP A 27 -10.23 3.20 5.43
C ASP A 27 -8.94 3.23 4.61
N THR A 28 -7.89 2.67 5.19
CA THR A 28 -6.67 2.28 4.46
C THR A 28 -6.44 0.80 4.70
N ASN A 29 -6.35 0.03 3.62
CA ASN A 29 -6.24 -1.41 3.67
C ASN A 29 -4.90 -1.87 3.13
N TYR A 30 -4.22 -2.74 3.87
CA TYR A 30 -2.97 -3.38 3.48
C TYR A 30 -3.16 -4.89 3.51
N TYR A 31 -2.71 -5.60 2.48
CA TYR A 31 -2.83 -7.04 2.41
C TYR A 31 -1.67 -7.66 1.64
N PHE A 32 -1.42 -8.94 1.93
CA PHE A 32 -0.46 -9.74 1.19
C PHE A 32 -0.94 -11.17 1.03
N SER A 33 -0.33 -11.85 0.06
CA SER A 33 -0.46 -13.29 -0.16
C SER A 33 0.93 -13.91 -0.12
N ILE A 34 1.02 -15.15 0.33
CA ILE A 34 2.27 -15.92 0.34
C ILE A 34 1.99 -17.39 0.12
N THR A 35 2.97 -18.10 -0.45
CA THR A 35 2.87 -19.55 -0.60
C THR A 35 3.12 -20.23 0.76
N PRO A 36 2.22 -21.11 1.23
CA PRO A 36 2.30 -21.65 2.59
C PRO A 36 3.26 -22.84 2.74
N PHE A 37 3.75 -23.45 1.66
CA PHE A 37 4.48 -24.72 1.71
C PHE A 37 6.00 -24.51 1.61
N ALA A 38 6.74 -25.18 2.49
CA ALA A 38 8.14 -25.54 2.24
C ALA A 38 8.15 -26.69 1.22
N ASP A 39 9.15 -26.73 0.35
CA ASP A 39 9.28 -27.74 -0.72
C ASP A 39 9.43 -29.20 -0.21
N ASP A 40 9.41 -29.43 1.10
CA ASP A 40 9.50 -30.75 1.71
C ASP A 40 8.12 -31.29 2.13
N GLU A 41 7.64 -32.31 1.40
CA GLU A 41 6.37 -33.02 1.62
C GLU A 41 6.25 -33.72 3.00
N ALA A 42 7.26 -33.62 3.87
CA ALA A 42 7.40 -34.49 5.05
C ALA A 42 6.58 -34.06 6.27
N ASP A 43 6.30 -32.77 6.46
CA ASP A 43 5.68 -32.26 7.69
C ASP A 43 4.31 -31.59 7.41
N GLN A 44 3.35 -32.41 6.99
CA GLN A 44 1.93 -32.04 6.90
C GLN A 44 1.23 -32.01 8.27
N GLU A 45 1.90 -31.51 9.31
CA GLU A 45 1.21 -31.24 10.57
C GLU A 45 0.61 -29.84 10.52
N ALA A 46 -0.71 -29.79 10.33
CA ALA A 46 -1.54 -28.63 9.98
C ALA A 46 -1.62 -27.50 11.04
N SER A 47 -0.57 -27.28 11.84
CA SER A 47 -0.53 -26.27 12.90
C SER A 47 0.75 -25.41 12.93
N ALA A 48 1.79 -25.72 12.15
CA ALA A 48 2.97 -24.85 12.08
C ALA A 48 2.70 -23.66 11.16
N THR A 49 2.84 -22.44 11.69
CA THR A 49 2.88 -21.23 10.85
C THR A 49 4.15 -21.32 10.00
N SER A 50 4.03 -21.29 8.67
CA SER A 50 5.22 -21.36 7.82
C SER A 50 6.16 -20.18 8.13
N GLU A 51 7.48 -20.41 8.08
CA GLU A 51 8.47 -19.33 8.28
C GLU A 51 8.22 -18.15 7.34
N ALA A 52 7.67 -18.44 6.15
CA ALA A 52 7.21 -17.46 5.18
C ALA A 52 6.07 -16.57 5.72
N LEU A 53 5.04 -17.16 6.35
CA LEU A 53 3.93 -16.40 6.93
C LEU A 53 4.40 -15.59 8.15
N GLU A 54 5.17 -16.19 9.07
CA GLU A 54 5.72 -15.48 10.23
C GLU A 54 6.60 -14.30 9.81
N GLY A 55 7.54 -14.55 8.89
CA GLY A 55 8.46 -13.52 8.39
C GLY A 55 7.78 -12.41 7.61
N SER A 56 6.67 -12.70 6.91
CA SER A 56 5.89 -11.68 6.19
C SER A 56 5.05 -10.84 7.14
N LEU A 57 4.41 -11.48 8.12
CA LEU A 57 3.55 -10.78 9.08
C LEU A 57 4.37 -9.88 10.00
N ASP A 58 5.55 -10.32 10.45
CA ASP A 58 6.45 -9.49 11.28
C ASP A 58 6.93 -8.24 10.52
N ARG A 59 7.21 -8.37 9.22
CA ARG A 59 7.55 -7.23 8.35
C ARG A 59 6.37 -6.28 8.14
N LEU A 60 5.20 -6.81 7.78
CA LEU A 60 3.98 -6.00 7.62
C LEU A 60 3.65 -5.26 8.92
N ALA A 61 3.78 -5.92 10.08
CA ALA A 61 3.51 -5.30 11.37
C ALA A 61 4.36 -4.04 11.62
N GLN A 62 5.60 -3.99 11.11
CA GLN A 62 6.45 -2.80 11.26
C GLN A 62 5.88 -1.55 10.59
N PHE A 63 5.01 -1.68 9.57
CA PHE A 63 4.36 -0.56 8.92
C PHE A 63 3.52 0.24 9.93
N PHE A 64 2.96 -0.45 10.93
CA PHE A 64 2.09 0.13 11.95
C PHE A 64 2.81 0.43 13.27
N VAL A 65 4.05 -0.05 13.44
CA VAL A 65 4.82 0.13 14.69
C VAL A 65 5.80 1.29 14.56
N ALA A 66 6.66 1.27 13.54
CA ALA A 66 7.73 2.24 13.37
C ALA A 66 8.14 2.36 11.89
N PRO A 67 7.26 2.89 11.02
CA PRO A 67 7.62 3.23 9.64
C PRO A 67 8.72 4.30 9.64
N THR A 68 9.67 4.17 8.70
CA THR A 68 10.87 5.04 8.68
C THR A 68 10.63 6.40 8.04
N PHE A 69 9.77 6.45 7.01
CA PHE A 69 9.53 7.65 6.19
C PHE A 69 10.84 8.35 5.76
N ASP A 70 11.76 7.56 5.19
CA ASP A 70 13.05 8.09 4.71
C ASP A 70 12.82 9.22 3.69
N PRO A 71 13.37 10.43 3.93
CA PRO A 71 13.15 11.59 3.05
C PRO A 71 13.51 11.36 1.59
N SER A 72 14.51 10.52 1.30
CA SER A 72 14.92 10.19 -0.06
C SER A 72 13.88 9.35 -0.80
N MET A 73 13.10 8.56 -0.06
CA MET A 73 12.02 7.73 -0.60
C MET A 73 10.73 8.53 -0.74
N VAL A 74 10.46 9.42 0.21
CA VAL A 74 9.28 10.30 0.20
C VAL A 74 9.19 11.11 -1.09
N GLU A 75 10.30 11.70 -1.56
CA GLU A 75 10.31 12.47 -2.81
C GLU A 75 9.98 11.59 -4.04
N ARG A 76 10.54 10.38 -4.10
CA ARG A 76 10.25 9.44 -5.20
C ARG A 76 8.80 8.98 -5.17
N GLU A 77 8.26 8.74 -3.98
CA GLU A 77 6.87 8.31 -3.80
C GLU A 77 5.88 9.42 -4.19
N MET A 78 6.19 10.69 -3.88
CA MET A 78 5.38 11.83 -4.35
C MET A 78 5.28 11.90 -5.88
N GLN A 79 6.36 11.55 -6.59
CA GLN A 79 6.36 11.48 -8.06
C GLN A 79 5.55 10.29 -8.59
N ALA A 80 5.55 9.17 -7.87
CA ALA A 80 4.71 8.00 -8.18
C ALA A 80 3.22 8.34 -8.03
N ILE A 81 2.83 8.96 -6.92
CA ILE A 81 1.44 9.42 -6.67
C ILE A 81 0.99 10.43 -7.75
N ASP A 82 1.85 11.38 -8.12
CA ASP A 82 1.52 12.33 -9.19
C ASP A 82 1.30 11.64 -10.54
N SER A 83 2.07 10.58 -10.82
CA SER A 83 1.91 9.76 -12.02
C SER A 83 0.59 8.98 -12.01
N GLU A 84 0.20 8.41 -10.87
CA GLU A 84 -1.10 7.76 -10.69
C GLU A 84 -2.25 8.76 -10.92
N TYR A 85 -2.16 9.96 -10.32
CA TYR A 85 -3.12 11.03 -10.53
C TYR A 85 -3.24 11.43 -12.01
N ARG A 86 -2.11 11.59 -12.71
CA ARG A 86 -2.10 11.93 -14.15
C ARG A 86 -2.78 10.85 -14.99
N ASN A 87 -2.59 9.58 -14.66
CA ASN A 87 -3.28 8.47 -15.32
C ASN A 87 -4.80 8.52 -15.08
N ALA A 88 -5.24 8.99 -13.91
CA ALA A 88 -6.65 9.14 -13.58
C ALA A 88 -7.34 10.32 -14.30
N LEU A 89 -6.60 11.32 -14.81
CA LEU A 89 -7.17 12.52 -15.43
C LEU A 89 -8.03 12.24 -16.67
N THR A 90 -7.73 11.17 -17.40
CA THR A 90 -8.45 10.75 -18.60
C THR A 90 -9.52 9.70 -18.32
N ASN A 91 -9.70 9.31 -17.06
CA ASN A 91 -10.70 8.31 -16.67
C ASN A 91 -12.01 8.99 -16.24
N ASP A 92 -13.08 8.76 -16.99
CA ASP A 92 -14.39 9.40 -16.74
C ASP A 92 -15.00 9.04 -15.38
N ALA A 93 -14.73 7.84 -14.84
CA ALA A 93 -15.22 7.49 -13.51
C ALA A 93 -14.59 8.39 -12.43
N TRP A 94 -13.27 8.59 -12.49
CA TRP A 94 -12.55 9.48 -11.58
C TRP A 94 -12.96 10.95 -11.74
N ARG A 95 -13.12 11.40 -12.99
CA ARG A 95 -13.58 12.76 -13.31
C ARG A 95 -14.98 13.03 -12.75
N ASN A 96 -15.92 12.11 -12.98
CA ASN A 96 -17.29 12.21 -12.49
C ASN A 96 -17.35 12.18 -10.96
N PHE A 97 -16.54 11.32 -10.32
CA PHE A 97 -16.48 11.27 -8.86
C PHE A 97 -15.97 12.57 -8.25
N GLN A 98 -14.89 13.14 -8.79
CA GLN A 98 -14.37 14.42 -8.30
C GLN A 98 -15.32 15.60 -8.60
N LEU A 99 -16.07 15.56 -9.70
CA LEU A 99 -17.13 16.53 -10.00
C LEU A 99 -18.29 16.44 -9.01
N LEU A 100 -18.72 15.23 -8.65
CA LEU A 100 -19.75 15.04 -7.63
C LEU A 100 -19.30 15.62 -6.28
N LYS A 101 -18.05 15.38 -5.91
CA LYS A 101 -17.44 15.92 -4.68
C LYS A 101 -17.38 17.44 -4.68
N SER A 102 -17.06 18.08 -5.81
CA SER A 102 -17.00 19.54 -5.90
C SER A 102 -18.37 20.23 -5.86
N CYS A 103 -19.44 19.52 -6.19
CA CYS A 103 -20.82 20.01 -6.10
C CYS A 103 -21.45 19.88 -4.70
N ALA A 104 -20.78 19.21 -3.75
CA ALA A 104 -21.26 19.04 -2.38
C ALA A 104 -21.00 20.31 -1.52
N ASN A 105 -21.48 20.29 -0.27
CA ASN A 105 -21.23 21.38 0.68
C ASN A 105 -19.72 21.62 0.85
N PRO A 106 -19.18 22.81 0.52
CA PRO A 106 -17.74 23.11 0.60
C PRO A 106 -17.12 22.89 1.99
N LYS A 107 -17.92 22.93 3.05
CA LYS A 107 -17.47 22.70 4.43
C LYS A 107 -17.41 21.22 4.82
N HIS A 108 -17.94 20.32 3.99
CA HIS A 108 -17.98 18.89 4.29
C HIS A 108 -16.69 18.18 3.81
N PRO A 109 -16.09 17.26 4.59
CA PRO A 109 -14.85 16.56 4.20
C PRO A 109 -14.90 15.82 2.85
N PHE A 110 -16.10 15.42 2.42
CA PHE A 110 -16.33 14.80 1.11
C PHE A 110 -15.81 15.63 -0.07
N THR A 111 -15.63 16.95 0.06
CA THR A 111 -15.09 17.79 -1.02
C THR A 111 -13.58 17.68 -1.21
N LYS A 112 -12.86 17.06 -0.26
CA LYS A 112 -11.40 16.95 -0.28
C LYS A 112 -10.92 16.15 -1.49
N PHE A 113 -9.79 16.56 -2.07
CA PHE A 113 -9.06 15.78 -3.07
C PHE A 113 -8.23 14.69 -2.36
N GLY A 114 -8.68 13.44 -2.47
CA GLY A 114 -8.15 12.32 -1.67
C GLY A 114 -6.92 11.63 -2.25
N CYS A 115 -6.79 11.59 -3.58
CA CYS A 115 -5.64 10.97 -4.26
C CYS A 115 -4.34 11.75 -3.99
N GLY A 116 -4.43 13.08 -3.88
CA GLY A 116 -3.24 13.92 -3.83
C GLY A 116 -2.52 13.96 -5.18
N ASN A 117 -1.55 14.85 -5.27
CA ASN A 117 -0.62 14.99 -6.38
C ASN A 117 0.65 15.70 -5.87
N TYR A 118 1.62 15.93 -6.75
CA TYR A 118 2.88 16.56 -6.35
C TYR A 118 2.66 17.94 -5.69
N GLU A 119 1.73 18.75 -6.21
CA GLU A 119 1.44 20.09 -5.68
C GLU A 119 0.82 20.03 -4.27
N THR A 120 -0.09 19.09 -4.00
CA THR A 120 -0.76 19.02 -2.70
C THR A 120 0.08 18.37 -1.62
N LEU A 121 1.04 17.50 -2.00
CA LEU A 121 1.86 16.73 -1.06
C LEU A 121 3.20 17.40 -0.72
N THR A 122 3.62 18.39 -1.50
CA THR A 122 4.86 19.17 -1.25
C THR A 122 4.64 20.49 -0.51
N LYS A 123 3.41 20.74 -0.03
CA LYS A 123 3.03 21.96 0.70
C LYS A 123 3.44 21.94 2.17
#